data_AF-A0A7J8RTS0-F1
#
_entry.id   AF-A0A7J8RTS0-F1
#
_cell.length_a   1.000
_cell.length_b   1.000
_cell.length_c   1.000
_cell.angle_alpha   90.00
_cell.angle_beta   90.00
_cell.angle_gamma   90.00
#
_symmetry.space_group_name_H-M   'P 1'
#
loop_
_entity.id
_entity.type
_entity.pdbx_description
1 polymer ?
#
loop_
_entity_poly.entity_id
_entity_poly.type
_entity_poly.pdbx_seq_one_letter_code
_entity_poly.pdbx_strand_id
1 'polypeptide(L)'
;MFLRMISRPLLAKVKETTGIVGLDVVPNAREVLIGLYNKTLKEIQAVPEDEGYRKAVESFTRHRLKVCQEEEDWEMIEKRLGCGQVEELIEEARDELTLIGKMIGLVSMDLKMDMEDTLVSELPAFKYAFDVLRLAMVFFGANVCSLSCRRVAEWDPWGVPDDYECEVIENDAPIPKHVPQHRPGPLPEEFYKTLEALSKKDEPKVTSGDPQIKE
;
A
#
# COMPACT_ATOMS: atom_id res chain seq x y z
N MET A 1 -32.07 -15.84 44.58
CA MET A 1 -30.60 -15.95 44.40
C MET A 1 -30.30 -15.72 42.93
N PHE A 2 -29.61 -14.60 42.69
CA PHE A 2 -28.98 -14.08 41.49
C PHE A 2 -29.04 -14.89 40.17
N LEU A 3 -29.71 -14.27 39.19
CA LEU A 3 -29.50 -14.50 37.75
C LEU A 3 -28.03 -14.26 37.43
N ARG A 4 -27.33 -15.29 36.92
CA ARG A 4 -26.03 -15.11 36.28
C ARG A 4 -26.27 -14.43 34.94
N MET A 5 -26.06 -13.10 34.90
CA MET A 5 -25.72 -12.41 33.66
C MET A 5 -24.41 -13.04 33.16
N ILE A 6 -24.53 -13.96 32.21
CA ILE A 6 -23.40 -14.38 31.39
C ILE A 6 -23.13 -13.20 30.47
N SER A 7 -22.20 -12.33 30.91
CA SER A 7 -21.57 -11.34 30.07
C SER A 7 -20.98 -12.07 28.86
N ARG A 8 -21.63 -11.95 27.70
CA ARG A 8 -20.99 -12.32 26.42
C ARG A 8 -19.74 -11.43 26.33
N PRO A 9 -18.52 -12.00 26.20
CA PRO A 9 -17.39 -11.15 25.85
C PRO A 9 -17.75 -10.46 24.54
N LEU A 10 -17.45 -9.17 24.42
CA LEU A 10 -17.56 -8.46 23.16
C LEU A 10 -16.62 -9.17 22.18
N LEU A 11 -17.16 -10.14 21.43
CA LEU A 11 -16.42 -10.83 20.38
C LEU A 11 -16.07 -9.75 19.38
N ALA A 12 -14.77 -9.43 19.30
CA ALA A 12 -14.23 -8.74 18.16
C ALA A 12 -14.69 -9.48 16.89
N LYS A 13 -15.20 -8.75 15.91
CA LYS A 13 -15.72 -9.32 14.67
C LYS A 13 -14.54 -9.91 13.89
N VAL A 14 -14.35 -11.22 13.99
CA VAL A 14 -13.33 -11.97 13.26
C VAL A 14 -13.87 -12.36 11.89
N LYS A 15 -13.01 -12.25 10.86
CA LYS A 15 -13.33 -12.68 9.50
C LYS A 15 -13.12 -14.19 9.39
N GLU A 16 -14.11 -14.92 8.88
CA GLU A 16 -14.05 -16.39 8.78
C GLU A 16 -13.29 -16.87 7.54
N THR A 17 -13.46 -16.18 6.41
CA THR A 17 -12.79 -16.48 5.14
C THR A 17 -12.74 -15.23 4.24
N THR A 18 -11.72 -15.12 3.40
CA THR A 18 -11.56 -14.09 2.36
C THR A 18 -12.41 -14.39 1.12
N GLY A 19 -12.78 -15.66 0.89
CA GLY A 19 -13.46 -16.11 -0.32
C GLY A 19 -12.54 -16.23 -1.55
N ILE A 20 -11.24 -15.99 -1.39
CA ILE A 20 -10.21 -16.16 -2.42
C ILE A 20 -9.31 -17.34 -2.01
N VAL A 21 -9.04 -18.25 -2.94
CA VAL A 21 -8.18 -19.42 -2.67
C VAL A 21 -6.73 -18.97 -2.60
N GLY A 22 -6.01 -19.39 -1.55
CA GLY A 22 -4.59 -19.07 -1.36
C GLY A 22 -4.33 -17.77 -0.58
N LEU A 23 -5.38 -17.04 -0.18
CA LEU A 23 -5.28 -15.85 0.66
C LEU A 23 -5.91 -16.11 2.03
N ASP A 24 -5.08 -16.41 3.01
CA ASP A 24 -5.51 -16.70 4.38
C ASP A 24 -5.87 -15.44 5.17
N VAL A 25 -6.85 -15.56 6.08
CA VAL A 25 -7.28 -14.45 6.93
C VAL A 25 -6.21 -14.11 7.96
N VAL A 26 -5.83 -12.83 8.03
CA VAL A 26 -4.86 -12.32 9.02
C VAL A 26 -5.61 -11.57 10.13
N PRO A 27 -5.63 -12.07 11.38
CA PRO A 27 -6.41 -11.44 12.46
C PRO A 27 -5.83 -10.10 12.94
N ASN A 28 -4.53 -9.90 12.83
CA ASN A 28 -3.80 -8.67 13.20
C ASN A 28 -3.40 -7.82 11.98
N ALA A 29 -4.26 -7.74 10.96
CA ALA A 29 -3.97 -7.08 9.68
C ALA A 29 -3.47 -5.64 9.83
N ARG A 30 -4.06 -4.86 10.74
CA ARG A 30 -3.73 -3.44 10.94
C ARG A 30 -2.27 -3.21 11.31
N GLU A 31 -1.78 -3.95 12.30
CA GLU A 31 -0.39 -3.79 12.80
C GLU A 31 0.62 -4.21 11.72
N VAL A 32 0.31 -5.29 11.00
CA VAL A 32 1.12 -5.78 9.89
C VAL A 32 1.20 -4.72 8.78
N LEU A 33 0.07 -4.14 8.37
CA LEU A 33 0.02 -3.07 7.37
C LEU A 33 0.83 -1.85 7.79
N ILE A 34 0.68 -1.38 9.02
CA ILE A 34 1.47 -0.25 9.55
C ILE A 34 2.97 -0.57 9.53
N GLY A 35 3.35 -1.79 9.91
CA GLY A 35 4.73 -2.26 9.85
C GLY A 35 5.29 -2.24 8.44
N LEU A 36 4.54 -2.77 7.47
CA LEU A 36 4.92 -2.83 6.05
C LEU A 36 5.06 -1.43 5.46
N TYR A 37 4.07 -0.55 5.62
CA TYR A 37 4.14 0.81 5.09
C TYR A 37 5.30 1.64 5.68
N ASN A 38 5.60 1.46 6.97
CA ASN A 38 6.77 2.10 7.57
C ASN A 38 8.09 1.54 7.03
N LYS A 39 8.14 0.25 6.67
CA LYS A 39 9.30 -0.33 5.96
C LYS A 39 9.40 0.27 4.55
N THR A 40 8.30 0.35 3.81
CA THR A 40 8.25 0.94 2.46
C THR A 40 8.75 2.39 2.45
N LEU A 41 8.32 3.21 3.41
CA LEU A 41 8.77 4.60 3.54
C LEU A 41 10.24 4.76 3.94
N LYS A 42 10.88 3.71 4.47
CA LYS A 42 12.33 3.70 4.75
C LYS A 42 13.11 3.31 3.51
N GLU A 43 12.73 2.22 2.85
CA GLU A 43 13.42 1.70 1.67
C GLU A 43 13.31 2.67 0.47
N ILE A 44 12.18 3.37 0.31
CA ILE A 44 11.98 4.32 -0.79
C ILE A 44 12.97 5.51 -0.74
N GLN A 45 13.58 5.80 0.41
CA GLN A 45 14.57 6.89 0.54
C GLN A 45 15.85 6.63 -0.25
N ALA A 46 16.12 5.38 -0.62
CA ALA A 46 17.25 5.02 -1.48
C ALA A 46 17.05 5.42 -2.95
N VAL A 47 15.80 5.66 -3.39
CA VAL A 47 15.46 6.07 -4.76
C VAL A 47 15.57 7.61 -4.89
N PRO A 48 16.07 8.17 -6.00
CA PRO A 48 16.15 9.62 -6.20
C PRO A 48 14.78 10.34 -6.11
N GLU A 49 14.77 11.58 -5.60
CA GLU A 49 13.54 12.37 -5.31
C GLU A 49 12.77 12.85 -6.54
N ASP A 50 13.47 13.09 -7.64
CA ASP A 50 12.84 13.67 -8.82
C ASP A 50 11.99 12.67 -9.60
N GLU A 51 12.18 11.38 -9.37
CA GLU A 51 11.49 10.29 -10.06
C GLU A 51 9.99 10.23 -9.75
N GLY A 52 9.19 9.99 -10.79
CA GLY A 52 7.74 9.84 -10.67
C GLY A 52 7.33 8.68 -9.77
N TYR A 53 8.11 7.59 -9.79
CA TYR A 53 7.88 6.40 -8.96
C TYR A 53 7.89 6.75 -7.47
N ARG A 54 8.93 7.46 -6.99
CA ARG A 54 9.04 7.84 -5.58
C ARG A 54 7.86 8.71 -5.12
N LYS A 55 7.46 9.70 -5.94
CA LYS A 55 6.31 10.57 -5.66
C LYS A 55 5.00 9.78 -5.56
N ALA A 56 4.78 8.82 -6.45
CA ALA A 56 3.59 7.98 -6.44
C ALA A 56 3.55 7.07 -5.20
N VAL A 57 4.62 6.33 -4.93
CA VAL A 57 4.73 5.40 -3.80
C VAL A 57 4.57 6.14 -2.48
N GLU A 58 5.22 7.30 -2.31
CA GLU A 58 5.06 8.11 -1.09
C GLU A 58 3.63 8.61 -0.91
N SER A 59 2.98 9.08 -1.97
CA SER A 59 1.59 9.57 -1.91
C SER A 59 0.62 8.47 -1.48
N PHE A 60 0.66 7.31 -2.15
CA PHE A 60 -0.23 6.19 -1.82
C PHE A 60 0.07 5.60 -0.45
N THR A 61 1.34 5.38 -0.12
CA THR A 61 1.75 4.78 1.16
C THR A 61 1.36 5.67 2.34
N ARG A 62 1.56 6.99 2.24
CA ARG A 62 1.15 7.94 3.30
C ARG A 62 -0.36 7.98 3.46
N HIS A 63 -1.10 7.96 2.36
CA HIS A 63 -2.56 7.93 2.40
C HIS A 63 -3.08 6.65 3.08
N ARG A 64 -2.59 5.48 2.65
CA ARG A 64 -2.97 4.18 3.22
C ARG A 64 -2.58 4.05 4.69
N LEU A 65 -1.38 4.51 5.06
CA LEU A 65 -0.90 4.54 6.44
C LEU A 65 -1.79 5.42 7.31
N LYS A 66 -2.18 6.61 6.84
CA LYS A 66 -3.08 7.52 7.56
C LYS A 66 -4.42 6.85 7.88
N VAL A 67 -5.03 6.17 6.90
CA VAL A 67 -6.31 5.47 7.11
C VAL A 67 -6.14 4.31 8.11
N CYS A 68 -5.05 3.54 8.03
CA CYS A 68 -4.77 2.46 8.98
C CYS A 68 -4.49 2.95 10.41
N GLN A 69 -4.06 4.20 10.58
CA GLN A 69 -3.88 4.82 11.89
C GLN A 69 -5.19 5.36 12.46
N GLU A 70 -6.04 5.97 11.62
CA GLU A 70 -7.32 6.55 12.01
C GLU A 70 -8.36 5.49 12.39
N GLU A 71 -8.44 4.40 11.62
CA GLU A 71 -9.44 3.35 11.81
C GLU A 71 -8.87 2.14 12.56
N GLU A 72 -9.66 1.56 13.45
CA GLU A 72 -9.30 0.34 14.20
C GLU A 72 -9.94 -0.92 13.60
N ASP A 73 -11.13 -0.78 13.02
CA ASP A 73 -11.87 -1.89 12.41
C ASP A 73 -11.47 -2.13 10.94
N TRP A 74 -11.20 -3.39 10.58
CA TRP A 74 -10.83 -3.79 9.23
C TRP A 74 -11.91 -3.45 8.18
N GLU A 75 -13.19 -3.55 8.53
CA GLU A 75 -14.32 -3.23 7.62
C GLU A 75 -14.37 -1.73 7.27
N MET A 76 -14.03 -0.85 8.22
CA MET A 76 -13.95 0.59 7.96
C MET A 76 -12.74 0.94 7.10
N ILE A 77 -11.62 0.23 7.30
CA ILE A 77 -10.42 0.37 6.46
C ILE A 77 -10.76 0.00 5.01
N GLU A 78 -11.39 -1.15 4.76
CA GLU A 78 -11.80 -1.58 3.41
C GLU A 78 -12.74 -0.56 2.75
N LYS A 79 -13.70 -0.03 3.51
CA LYS A 79 -14.67 0.95 3.01
C LYS A 79 -14.02 2.30 2.68
N ARG A 80 -13.08 2.78 3.49
CA ARG A 80 -12.41 4.08 3.27
C ARG A 80 -11.36 4.01 2.18
N LEU A 81 -10.63 2.90 2.07
CA LEU A 81 -9.64 2.72 1.01
C LEU A 81 -10.28 2.34 -0.33
N GLY A 82 -11.32 1.51 -0.32
CA GLY A 82 -12.01 1.08 -1.55
C GLY A 82 -11.13 0.24 -2.48
N CYS A 83 -10.11 -0.43 -1.94
CA CYS A 83 -9.10 -1.19 -2.69
C CYS A 83 -9.16 -2.70 -2.39
N GLY A 84 -10.34 -3.30 -2.36
CA GLY A 84 -10.49 -4.74 -2.07
C GLY A 84 -10.42 -5.06 -0.57
N GLN A 85 -9.99 -6.28 -0.25
CA GLN A 85 -9.88 -6.77 1.13
C GLN A 85 -8.54 -6.39 1.79
N VAL A 86 -8.49 -6.36 3.13
CA VAL A 86 -7.26 -6.03 3.86
C VAL A 86 -6.10 -7.00 3.61
N GLU A 87 -6.39 -8.26 3.32
CA GLU A 87 -5.37 -9.27 3.03
C GLU A 87 -4.71 -9.04 1.67
N GLU A 88 -5.46 -8.58 0.66
CA GLU A 88 -4.93 -8.19 -0.65
C GLU A 88 -3.99 -6.98 -0.51
N LEU A 89 -4.34 -6.02 0.36
CA LEU A 89 -3.48 -4.87 0.66
C LEU A 89 -2.15 -5.27 1.32
N ILE A 90 -2.14 -6.35 2.12
CA ILE A 90 -0.91 -6.87 2.72
C ILE A 90 -0.01 -7.46 1.64
N GLU A 91 -0.57 -8.24 0.72
CA GLU A 91 0.16 -8.81 -0.41
C GLU A 91 0.72 -7.70 -1.31
N GLU A 92 -0.10 -6.71 -1.67
CA GLU A 92 0.33 -5.55 -2.46
C GLU A 92 1.47 -4.78 -1.77
N ALA A 93 1.41 -4.58 -0.45
CA ALA A 93 2.48 -3.90 0.29
C ALA A 93 3.78 -4.71 0.33
N ARG A 94 3.71 -6.06 0.36
CA ARG A 94 4.89 -6.94 0.27
C ARG A 94 5.49 -6.96 -1.13
N ASP A 95 4.64 -6.97 -2.15
CA ASP A 95 5.07 -6.89 -3.54
C ASP A 95 5.73 -5.55 -3.83
N GLU A 96 5.22 -4.45 -3.28
CA GLU A 96 5.85 -3.13 -3.40
C GLU A 96 7.23 -3.10 -2.74
N LEU A 97 7.40 -3.71 -1.56
CA LEU A 97 8.72 -3.86 -0.94
C LEU A 97 9.68 -4.69 -1.80
N THR A 98 9.18 -5.78 -2.38
CA THR A 98 9.95 -6.63 -3.28
C THR A 98 10.34 -5.87 -4.55
N LEU A 99 9.44 -5.05 -5.08
CA LEU A 99 9.68 -4.18 -6.23
C LEU A 99 10.75 -3.14 -5.91
N ILE A 100 10.66 -2.43 -4.79
CA ILE A 100 11.68 -1.46 -4.35
C ILE A 100 13.05 -2.14 -4.23
N GLY A 101 13.11 -3.35 -3.65
CA GLY A 101 14.34 -4.13 -3.56
C GLY A 101 14.95 -4.44 -4.94
N LYS A 102 14.11 -4.79 -5.92
CA LYS A 102 14.54 -4.97 -7.32
C LYS A 102 15.03 -3.66 -7.92
N MET A 103 14.32 -2.54 -7.73
CA MET A 103 14.67 -1.23 -8.28
C MET A 103 15.99 -0.65 -7.76
N ILE A 104 16.41 -1.01 -6.54
CA ILE A 104 17.71 -0.62 -5.96
C ILE A 104 18.84 -1.59 -6.40
N GLY A 105 18.51 -2.68 -7.11
CA GLY A 105 19.47 -3.71 -7.50
C GLY A 105 19.94 -4.59 -6.34
N LEU A 106 19.20 -4.58 -5.21
CA LEU A 106 19.42 -5.47 -4.08
C LEU A 106 18.81 -6.84 -4.39
N VAL A 107 19.43 -7.59 -5.31
CA VAL A 107 19.16 -9.04 -5.43
C VAL A 107 19.91 -9.76 -4.31
N SER A 108 19.48 -9.55 -3.08
CA SER A 108 19.89 -10.31 -1.91
C SER A 108 18.90 -10.07 -0.79
N MET A 109 17.75 -10.73 -0.90
CA MET A 109 17.04 -11.47 0.16
C MET A 109 15.76 -12.08 -0.41
N ASP A 110 15.89 -13.02 -1.38
CA ASP A 110 14.90 -14.10 -1.56
C ASP A 110 15.05 -15.13 -0.42
N LEU A 111 15.15 -14.65 0.81
CA LEU A 111 15.10 -15.46 2.02
C LEU A 111 13.69 -15.33 2.57
N LYS A 112 12.80 -16.17 2.02
CA LYS A 112 11.52 -16.63 2.58
C LYS A 112 11.10 -15.84 3.83
N MET A 113 10.39 -14.73 3.65
CA MET A 113 9.81 -13.96 4.75
C MET A 113 8.44 -14.51 5.17
N ASP A 114 8.29 -15.83 5.24
CA ASP A 114 7.01 -16.49 5.55
C ASP A 114 6.93 -17.08 6.96
N MET A 115 7.94 -16.98 7.82
CA MET A 115 7.86 -17.75 9.07
C MET A 115 8.67 -17.29 10.27
N GLU A 116 8.72 -15.99 10.62
CA GLU A 116 9.29 -15.61 11.94
C GLU A 116 8.96 -14.18 12.46
N ASP A 117 7.72 -13.69 12.33
CA ASP A 117 7.33 -12.38 12.91
C ASP A 117 6.23 -12.48 14.00
N THR A 118 6.07 -13.64 14.66
CA THR A 118 5.18 -13.80 15.83
C THR A 118 5.87 -14.13 17.15
N LEU A 119 7.21 -14.24 17.20
CA LEU A 119 7.91 -14.65 18.44
C LEU A 119 9.14 -13.80 18.79
N VAL A 120 9.04 -12.47 18.71
CA VAL A 120 10.05 -11.58 19.31
C VAL A 120 9.40 -10.45 20.12
N SER A 121 8.64 -10.82 21.15
CA SER A 121 8.23 -9.87 22.20
C SER A 121 8.49 -10.36 23.63
N GLU A 122 8.86 -11.62 23.85
CA GLU A 122 9.22 -12.10 25.20
C GLU A 122 10.36 -13.12 25.11
N LEU A 123 11.61 -12.67 25.26
CA LEU A 123 12.69 -13.43 25.95
C LEU A 123 13.98 -12.59 25.97
N PRO A 124 14.46 -12.14 27.15
CA PRO A 124 15.67 -11.32 27.29
C PRO A 124 17.00 -12.09 27.08
N ALA A 125 16.95 -13.35 26.60
CA ALA A 125 18.12 -14.21 26.47
C ALA A 125 18.89 -14.05 25.14
N PHE A 126 18.28 -13.46 24.10
CA PHE A 126 18.91 -13.41 22.76
C PHE A 126 19.92 -12.26 22.57
N LYS A 127 19.94 -11.28 23.49
CA LYS A 127 20.86 -10.13 23.42
C LYS A 127 22.32 -10.52 23.70
N TYR A 128 22.53 -11.57 24.48
CA TYR A 128 23.88 -12.06 24.80
C TYR A 128 24.54 -12.83 23.65
N ALA A 129 23.79 -13.44 22.74
CA ALA A 129 24.37 -14.17 21.60
C ALA A 129 24.90 -13.22 20.52
N PHE A 130 24.23 -12.09 20.30
CA PHE A 130 24.65 -11.09 19.32
C PHE A 130 25.87 -10.29 19.76
N ASP A 131 26.02 -9.99 21.05
CA ASP A 131 27.17 -9.25 21.58
C ASP A 131 28.46 -10.10 21.62
N VAL A 132 28.36 -11.42 21.83
CA VAL A 132 29.52 -12.32 21.76
C VAL A 132 29.99 -12.50 20.31
N LEU A 133 29.08 -12.52 19.34
CA LEU A 133 29.43 -12.59 17.92
C LEU A 133 30.07 -11.28 17.42
N ARG A 134 29.60 -10.13 17.93
CA ARG A 134 30.16 -8.82 17.60
C ARG A 134 31.54 -8.58 18.23
N LEU A 135 31.80 -9.15 19.41
CA LEU A 135 33.12 -9.07 20.05
C LEU A 135 34.13 -10.06 19.43
N ALA A 136 33.67 -11.23 18.95
CA ALA A 136 34.51 -12.17 18.20
C ALA A 136 34.99 -11.60 16.84
N MET A 137 34.18 -10.75 16.20
CA MET A 137 34.56 -10.04 14.97
C MET A 137 35.64 -8.96 15.17
N VAL A 138 35.85 -8.46 16.39
CA VAL A 138 36.88 -7.45 16.68
C VAL A 138 38.26 -8.08 16.98
N PHE A 139 38.28 -9.35 17.42
CA PHE A 139 39.52 -10.00 17.89
C PHE A 139 40.13 -11.04 16.93
N PHE A 140 39.36 -11.60 16.00
CA PHE A 140 39.92 -12.44 14.93
C PHE A 140 40.07 -11.63 13.65
N GLY A 141 41.29 -11.14 13.42
CA GLY A 141 41.74 -10.56 12.16
C GLY A 141 41.74 -11.56 11.01
N ALA A 142 40.55 -11.94 10.55
CA ALA A 142 40.28 -12.50 9.24
C ALA A 142 39.39 -11.46 8.54
N ASN A 143 39.83 -10.72 7.53
CA ASN A 143 39.96 -11.20 6.15
C ASN A 143 38.97 -12.31 5.74
N VAL A 144 37.75 -12.29 6.31
CA VAL A 144 36.62 -13.05 5.78
C VAL A 144 36.09 -12.29 4.58
N CYS A 145 36.68 -12.64 3.43
CA CYS A 145 35.97 -12.74 2.18
C CYS A 145 35.20 -11.48 1.76
N SER A 146 35.97 -10.50 1.31
CA SER A 146 35.55 -9.46 0.36
C SER A 146 35.07 -10.00 -1.00
N LEU A 147 34.62 -11.26 -1.09
CA LEU A 147 34.01 -11.82 -2.28
C LEU A 147 32.49 -11.71 -2.21
N SER A 148 32.04 -10.60 -2.78
CA SER A 148 31.01 -10.66 -3.83
C SER A 148 29.65 -11.19 -3.37
N CYS A 149 28.98 -10.41 -2.50
CA CYS A 149 27.63 -10.04 -2.91
C CYS A 149 27.80 -9.20 -4.18
N ARG A 150 27.78 -9.88 -5.33
CA ARG A 150 27.79 -9.26 -6.64
C ARG A 150 26.52 -8.44 -6.72
N ARG A 151 26.62 -7.18 -6.29
CA ARG A 151 25.73 -6.10 -6.74
C ARG A 151 25.56 -6.37 -8.24
N VAL A 152 24.36 -6.64 -8.70
CA VAL A 152 24.08 -6.71 -10.14
C VAL A 152 24.31 -5.28 -10.61
N ALA A 153 25.56 -4.97 -10.95
CA ALA A 153 26.06 -3.61 -11.11
C ALA A 153 25.71 -3.03 -12.48
N GLU A 154 24.53 -3.34 -12.99
CA GLU A 154 24.15 -2.98 -14.36
C GLU A 154 22.69 -2.54 -14.52
N TRP A 155 21.85 -2.78 -13.51
CA TRP A 155 20.47 -2.30 -13.57
C TRP A 155 20.27 -1.07 -12.70
N ASP A 156 20.24 0.08 -13.36
CA ASP A 156 19.81 1.36 -12.81
C ASP A 156 18.74 1.93 -13.74
N PRO A 157 17.44 1.78 -13.42
CA PRO A 157 16.35 2.25 -14.27
C PRO A 157 16.08 3.76 -14.12
N TRP A 158 16.89 4.49 -13.33
CA TRP A 158 16.64 5.88 -13.00
C TRP A 158 17.31 6.86 -13.98
N GLY A 159 16.66 8.01 -14.17
CA GLY A 159 17.09 9.00 -15.14
C GLY A 159 16.70 8.66 -16.59
N VAL A 160 16.71 9.69 -17.43
CA VAL A 160 16.43 9.58 -18.86
C VAL A 160 17.70 9.98 -19.61
N PRO A 161 18.29 9.08 -20.43
CA PRO A 161 19.43 9.42 -21.27
C PRO A 161 19.13 10.57 -22.26
N ASP A 162 20.15 11.33 -22.64
CA ASP A 162 20.01 12.45 -23.58
C ASP A 162 19.57 12.02 -25.00
N ASP A 163 19.82 10.76 -25.36
CA ASP A 163 19.46 10.13 -26.63
C ASP A 163 18.15 9.31 -26.56
N TYR A 164 17.38 9.45 -25.48
CA TYR A 164 16.12 8.73 -25.32
C TYR A 164 15.03 9.27 -26.25
N GLU A 165 14.58 8.40 -27.16
CA GLU A 165 13.46 8.67 -28.06
C GLU A 165 12.23 7.84 -27.61
N CYS A 166 11.12 8.51 -27.31
CA CYS A 166 9.85 7.88 -26.96
C CYS A 166 8.81 8.23 -28.02
N GLU A 167 8.43 7.25 -28.84
CA GLU A 167 7.36 7.40 -29.83
C GLU A 167 6.01 7.08 -29.20
N VAL A 168 5.21 8.10 -28.91
CA VAL A 168 3.83 7.93 -28.47
C VAL A 168 2.96 7.69 -29.72
N ILE A 169 2.61 6.43 -29.97
CA ILE A 169 1.74 6.04 -31.10
C ILE A 169 0.30 6.00 -30.62
N GLU A 170 -0.49 6.99 -31.02
CA GLU A 170 -1.92 7.06 -30.72
C GLU A 170 -2.74 6.62 -31.94
N ASN A 171 -3.65 5.66 -31.76
CA ASN A 171 -4.58 5.20 -32.79
C ASN A 171 -6.02 5.38 -32.30
N ASP A 172 -6.66 6.46 -32.74
CA ASP A 172 -8.02 6.84 -32.36
C ASP A 172 -9.13 6.07 -33.12
N ALA A 173 -8.77 4.96 -33.78
CA ALA A 173 -9.77 4.12 -34.43
C ALA A 173 -10.80 3.61 -33.40
N PRO A 174 -12.11 3.83 -33.62
CA PRO A 174 -13.13 3.47 -32.65
C PRO A 174 -13.22 1.95 -32.49
N ILE A 175 -13.10 1.48 -31.26
CA ILE A 175 -13.19 0.05 -30.93
C ILE A 175 -14.66 -0.37 -30.93
N PRO A 176 -15.05 -1.45 -31.65
CA PRO A 176 -16.42 -1.93 -31.66
C PRO A 176 -16.87 -2.41 -30.27
N LYS A 177 -18.13 -2.13 -29.90
CA LYS A 177 -18.70 -2.40 -28.56
C LYS A 177 -18.69 -3.87 -28.11
N HIS A 178 -18.68 -4.81 -29.05
CA HIS A 178 -18.71 -6.24 -28.78
C HIS A 178 -17.31 -6.82 -28.52
N VAL A 179 -16.26 -6.05 -28.82
CA VAL A 179 -14.88 -6.43 -28.52
C VAL A 179 -14.68 -6.35 -27.00
N PRO A 180 -14.06 -7.37 -26.37
CA PRO A 180 -13.72 -7.32 -24.96
C PRO A 180 -12.89 -6.07 -24.66
N GLN A 181 -13.46 -5.17 -23.86
CA GLN A 181 -12.82 -3.94 -23.40
C GLN A 181 -12.93 -3.91 -21.89
N HIS A 182 -11.82 -3.65 -21.20
CA HIS A 182 -11.84 -3.42 -19.76
C HIS A 182 -12.67 -2.18 -19.47
N ARG A 183 -13.81 -2.40 -18.81
CA ARG A 183 -14.66 -1.32 -18.32
C ARG A 183 -14.34 -1.10 -16.85
N PRO A 184 -14.31 0.16 -16.39
CA PRO A 184 -14.20 0.42 -14.96
C PRO A 184 -15.37 -0.24 -14.23
N GLY A 185 -15.11 -0.76 -13.04
CA GLY A 185 -16.17 -1.23 -12.15
C GLY A 185 -17.14 -0.09 -11.79
N PRO A 186 -18.35 -0.43 -11.32
CA PRO A 186 -19.29 0.58 -10.84
C PRO A 186 -18.65 1.39 -9.70
N LEU A 187 -18.65 2.72 -9.85
CA LEU A 187 -18.18 3.62 -8.81
C LEU A 187 -19.08 3.55 -7.56
N PRO A 188 -18.56 3.81 -6.36
CA PRO A 188 -19.35 3.77 -5.13
C PRO A 188 -20.54 4.75 -5.19
N GLU A 189 -21.71 4.32 -4.71
CA GLU A 189 -22.96 5.10 -4.76
C GLU A 189 -22.86 6.49 -4.10
N GLU A 190 -22.02 6.61 -3.08
CA GLU A 190 -21.72 7.88 -2.39
C GLU A 190 -21.17 8.95 -3.35
N PHE A 191 -20.45 8.53 -4.40
CA PHE A 191 -19.94 9.43 -5.43
C PHE A 191 -21.07 10.02 -6.27
N TYR A 192 -22.07 9.21 -6.66
CA TYR A 192 -23.22 9.72 -7.40
C TYR A 192 -24.08 10.68 -6.56
N LYS A 193 -24.26 10.40 -5.26
CA LYS A 193 -25.00 11.28 -4.34
C LYS A 193 -24.32 12.64 -4.18
N THR A 194 -22.99 12.68 -4.12
CA THR A 194 -22.25 13.95 -4.04
C THR A 194 -22.28 14.73 -5.36
N LEU A 195 -22.19 14.05 -6.51
CA LEU A 195 -22.37 14.69 -7.82
C LEU A 195 -23.77 15.28 -7.99
N GLU A 196 -24.82 14.58 -7.56
CA GLU A 196 -26.18 15.10 -7.58
C GLU A 196 -26.38 16.27 -6.60
N ALA A 197 -25.71 16.26 -5.45
CA ALA A 197 -25.77 17.36 -4.49
C ALA A 197 -25.05 18.62 -4.99
N LEU A 198 -23.97 18.45 -5.76
CA LEU A 198 -23.26 19.54 -6.41
C LEU A 198 -24.05 20.08 -7.61
N SER A 199 -24.61 19.22 -8.46
CA SER A 199 -25.41 19.68 -9.61
C SER A 199 -26.70 20.40 -9.20
N LYS A 200 -27.29 20.05 -8.05
CA LYS A 200 -28.46 20.75 -7.49
C LYS A 200 -28.13 22.10 -6.83
N LYS A 201 -26.84 22.46 -6.67
CA LYS A 201 -26.42 23.69 -5.97
C LYS A 201 -26.23 24.90 -6.90
N ASP A 202 -26.17 24.68 -8.21
CA ASP A 202 -25.84 25.70 -9.22
C ASP A 202 -27.04 26.16 -10.08
N GLU A 203 -28.26 26.23 -9.52
CA GLU A 203 -29.36 26.96 -10.18
C GLU A 203 -29.44 28.42 -9.68
N PRO A 204 -28.91 29.42 -10.42
CA PRO A 204 -29.24 30.82 -10.15
C PRO A 204 -30.68 31.09 -10.57
N LYS A 205 -31.48 31.57 -9.62
CA LYS A 205 -32.86 32.02 -9.82
C LYS A 205 -32.88 33.22 -10.77
N VAL A 206 -33.07 32.96 -12.07
CA VAL A 206 -33.43 33.99 -13.06
C VAL A 206 -34.82 34.51 -12.69
N THR A 207 -34.88 35.70 -12.08
CA THR A 207 -36.15 36.41 -11.91
C THR A 207 -36.42 37.19 -13.20
N SER A 208 -37.31 36.63 -14.02
CA SER A 208 -37.98 37.33 -15.11
C SER A 208 -38.76 38.54 -14.59
N GLY A 209 -38.53 39.72 -15.16
CA GLY A 209 -39.33 40.91 -14.92
C GLY A 209 -39.05 42.03 -15.92
N ASP A 210 -39.78 42.05 -17.02
CA ASP A 210 -40.23 43.30 -17.68
C ASP A 210 -41.61 43.64 -17.06
N PRO A 211 -42.13 44.90 -17.01
CA PRO A 211 -41.96 45.95 -18.04
C PRO A 211 -41.91 47.43 -17.56
N GLN A 212 -41.50 48.35 -18.46
CA GLN A 212 -42.19 49.60 -18.88
C GLN A 212 -41.32 50.84 -19.10
N ILE A 213 -41.56 51.42 -20.28
CA ILE A 213 -41.25 52.76 -20.81
C ILE A 213 -41.72 53.90 -19.87
N LYS A 214 -40.93 54.99 -19.76
CA LYS A 214 -41.41 56.40 -19.87
C LYS A 214 -40.26 57.43 -19.90
N GLU A 215 -40.37 58.28 -20.93
CA GLU A 215 -39.74 59.59 -21.27
C GLU A 215 -38.21 59.73 -21.31
#